data_AF-A0A2H6NGA2-F1
#
_entry.id   AF-A0A2H6NGA2-F1
#
_cell.length_a   1.000
_cell.length_b   1.000
_cell.length_c   1.000
_cell.angle_alpha   90.00
_cell.angle_beta   90.00
_cell.angle_gamma   90.00
#
_symmetry.space_group_name_H-M   'P 1'
#
loop_
_entity.id
_entity.type
_entity.pdbx_description
1 polymer ?
#
loop_
_entity_poly.entity_id
_entity_poly.type
_entity_poly.pdbx_seq_one_letter_code
_entity_poly.pdbx_strand_id
1 'polypeptide(L)'
;EEYPPYPPPPYPSGEPENLGEDSFNMQPPEVTGQFSLPPDKRTNLRKIGSDRIDHGMRVKFNPLALLLDSSLEGEFDLVQRIIYEVEDPSLPNDEGITALHNAVCAGHSEIVKFLVQFGVNVNAADSDGWTPLHCAASCNNVQVCKFLVESGAAVFATTYSDMQTAADKCEEMEEGYTQCSQFLYGVQEKMGIMNKGVVYALWDYEAQNEDELSIKGGDCMTVLRREDEEEIEWWWAQLSDREGYVPRNLLGVG
;
A
#
# COMPACT_ATOMS: atom_id res chain seq x y z
N GLU A 1 -2.74 35.71 23.11
CA GLU A 1 -3.38 35.02 24.24
C GLU A 1 -2.62 33.72 24.46
N GLU A 2 -1.89 33.65 25.57
CA GLU A 2 -1.02 32.52 25.94
C GLU A 2 -1.63 31.89 27.20
N TYR A 3 -1.97 30.61 27.16
CA TYR A 3 -2.47 29.89 28.32
C TYR A 3 -1.33 29.60 29.32
N PRO A 4 -1.57 29.67 30.65
CA PRO A 4 -0.53 29.37 31.62
C PRO A 4 -0.30 27.85 31.73
N PRO A 5 0.92 27.42 32.12
CA PRO A 5 1.25 25.99 32.24
C PRO A 5 0.55 25.36 33.46
N TYR A 6 0.10 24.12 33.29
CA TYR A 6 -0.51 23.31 34.35
C TYR A 6 0.49 22.98 35.48
N PRO A 7 0.07 22.96 36.75
CA PRO A 7 0.94 22.55 37.86
C PRO A 7 1.10 21.02 37.91
N PRO A 8 2.28 20.51 38.32
CA PRO A 8 2.52 19.08 38.48
C PRO A 8 1.78 18.49 39.70
N PRO A 9 1.46 17.18 39.68
CA PRO A 9 0.81 16.50 40.79
C PRO A 9 1.73 16.35 42.02
N PRO A 10 1.17 16.25 43.24
CA PRO A 10 1.95 16.21 44.47
C PRO A 10 2.63 14.85 44.66
N TYR A 11 3.96 14.86 44.81
CA TYR A 11 4.73 13.72 45.32
C TYR A 11 4.74 13.74 46.86
N PRO A 12 4.64 12.59 47.54
CA PRO A 12 4.87 12.51 48.99
C PRO A 12 6.33 12.84 49.30
N SER A 13 6.54 13.90 50.08
CA SER A 13 7.84 14.29 50.63
C SER A 13 8.14 13.48 51.89
N GLY A 14 9.22 12.69 51.86
CA GLY A 14 9.85 12.11 53.05
C GLY A 14 11.32 12.48 53.06
N GLU A 15 11.73 13.28 54.05
CA GLU A 15 13.13 13.68 54.30
C GLU A 15 13.93 12.60 55.06
N PRO A 16 15.28 12.71 55.13
CA PRO A 16 16.20 11.58 55.12
C PRO A 16 16.66 11.12 56.51
N GLU A 17 16.79 9.80 56.71
CA GLU A 17 17.66 9.26 57.76
C GLU A 17 18.96 8.73 57.15
N ASN A 18 20.06 9.29 57.62
CA ASN A 18 21.42 9.03 57.22
C ASN A 18 21.99 7.94 58.15
N LEU A 19 22.26 6.74 57.64
CA LEU A 19 23.14 5.77 58.27
C LEU A 19 24.11 5.21 57.23
N GLY A 20 25.39 5.30 57.59
CA GLY A 20 26.57 5.17 56.74
C GLY A 20 26.78 3.83 56.02
N GLU A 21 27.52 3.97 54.91
CA GLU A 21 28.48 3.05 54.28
C GLU A 21 28.20 1.54 54.35
N ASP A 22 27.78 0.96 53.22
CA ASP A 22 28.38 -0.27 52.72
C ASP A 22 28.27 -0.32 51.18
N SER A 23 29.43 -0.40 50.53
CA SER A 23 29.56 -0.52 49.07
C SER A 23 29.14 -1.94 48.64
N PHE A 24 27.88 -2.12 48.23
CA PHE A 24 27.43 -3.39 47.66
C PHE A 24 27.66 -3.43 46.14
N ASN A 25 28.78 -4.06 45.80
CA ASN A 25 29.15 -4.53 44.47
C ASN A 25 28.18 -5.67 44.06
N MET A 26 27.25 -5.43 43.12
CA MET A 26 26.34 -6.48 42.63
C MET A 26 26.87 -7.12 41.34
N GLN A 27 27.41 -8.33 41.46
CA GLN A 27 27.59 -9.25 40.34
C GLN A 27 26.30 -10.07 40.10
N PRO A 28 26.03 -10.49 38.84
CA PRO A 28 24.90 -11.36 38.55
C PRO A 28 25.08 -12.76 39.18
N PRO A 29 24.02 -13.41 39.66
CA PRO A 29 24.13 -14.65 40.41
C PRO A 29 24.44 -15.84 39.50
N GLU A 30 25.37 -16.68 39.95
CA GLU A 30 25.73 -17.95 39.30
C GLU A 30 24.67 -19.03 39.56
N VAL A 31 24.27 -19.74 38.50
CA VAL A 31 23.32 -20.85 38.55
C VAL A 31 24.03 -22.11 39.02
N THR A 32 23.92 -22.41 40.31
CA THR A 32 24.25 -23.73 40.87
C THR A 32 23.22 -24.13 41.92
N GLY A 33 22.40 -25.14 41.62
CA GLY A 33 21.51 -25.73 42.62
C GLY A 33 20.47 -26.66 42.02
N GLN A 34 20.75 -27.97 42.07
CA GLN A 34 19.72 -29.01 41.96
C GLN A 34 18.68 -28.82 43.07
N PHE A 35 17.44 -28.54 42.71
CA PHE A 35 16.30 -28.56 43.64
C PHE A 35 15.67 -29.94 43.67
N SER A 36 15.78 -30.63 44.81
CA SER A 36 14.94 -31.79 45.14
C SER A 36 13.61 -31.30 45.71
N LEU A 37 12.51 -31.62 45.02
CA LEU A 37 11.14 -31.30 45.45
C LEU A 37 10.73 -32.12 46.69
N PRO A 38 9.99 -31.54 47.65
CA PRO A 38 9.42 -32.30 48.77
C PRO A 38 8.35 -33.29 48.30
N PRO A 39 8.20 -34.47 48.94
CA PRO A 39 7.18 -35.44 48.58
C PRO A 39 5.80 -34.87 48.93
N ASP A 40 4.83 -35.07 48.05
CA ASP A 40 3.40 -34.77 48.20
C ASP A 40 2.85 -33.38 47.80
N LYS A 41 3.58 -32.60 46.99
CA LYS A 41 2.94 -31.55 46.17
C LYS A 41 3.17 -31.78 44.69
N ARG A 42 2.36 -32.66 44.09
CA ARG A 42 2.25 -32.76 42.63
C ARG A 42 1.55 -31.50 42.11
N THR A 43 2.20 -30.81 41.18
CA THR A 43 1.58 -29.72 40.42
C THR A 43 0.42 -30.30 39.60
N ASN A 44 -0.78 -29.73 39.73
CA ASN A 44 -1.99 -30.19 39.03
C ASN A 44 -2.02 -29.82 37.53
N LEU A 45 -0.86 -29.65 36.88
CA LEU A 45 -0.78 -29.20 35.48
C LEU A 45 -0.47 -30.31 34.47
N ARG A 46 -0.78 -31.57 34.79
CA ARG A 46 -0.81 -32.67 33.81
C ARG A 46 -1.92 -33.65 34.16
N LYS A 47 -2.99 -33.65 33.38
CA LYS A 47 -4.01 -34.70 33.42
C LYS A 47 -3.37 -35.97 32.86
N ILE A 48 -3.30 -37.03 33.66
CA ILE A 48 -2.86 -38.36 33.20
C ILE A 48 -3.88 -38.81 32.14
N GLY A 49 -3.40 -38.95 30.90
CA GLY A 49 -4.24 -39.15 29.71
C GLY A 49 -4.33 -37.95 28.76
N SER A 50 -3.68 -36.82 29.04
CA SER A 50 -3.49 -35.79 28.02
C SER A 50 -2.40 -36.26 27.07
N ASP A 51 -2.79 -36.65 25.86
CA ASP A 51 -1.86 -36.74 24.75
C ASP A 51 -1.12 -35.40 24.65
N ARG A 52 0.20 -35.45 24.44
CA ARG A 52 0.93 -34.27 23.99
C ARG A 52 0.20 -33.80 22.75
N ILE A 53 -0.26 -32.55 22.70
CA ILE A 53 -0.79 -31.98 21.47
C ILE A 53 0.31 -32.22 20.44
N ASP A 54 0.01 -33.08 19.46
CA ASP A 54 0.94 -33.42 18.42
C ASP A 54 1.42 -32.11 17.79
N HIS A 55 2.74 -31.93 17.69
CA HIS A 55 3.32 -30.78 16.98
C HIS A 55 2.95 -30.79 15.48
N GLY A 56 2.10 -31.73 15.03
CA GLY A 56 1.43 -31.80 13.74
C GLY A 56 0.25 -30.85 13.54
N MET A 57 -0.30 -30.19 14.57
CA MET A 57 -1.34 -29.18 14.39
C MET A 57 -0.73 -27.84 13.92
N ARG A 58 -0.31 -27.77 12.66
CA ARG A 58 0.08 -26.51 12.03
C ARG A 58 -1.18 -25.74 11.65
N VAL A 59 -1.39 -24.59 12.28
CA VAL A 59 -2.41 -23.62 11.84
C VAL A 59 -2.03 -23.20 10.42
N LYS A 60 -2.90 -23.50 9.44
CA LYS A 60 -2.75 -23.01 8.07
C LYS A 60 -3.66 -21.80 7.93
N PHE A 61 -3.06 -20.64 7.72
CA PHE A 61 -3.79 -19.43 7.40
C PHE A 61 -4.14 -19.41 5.91
N ASN A 62 -5.15 -18.62 5.54
CA ASN A 62 -5.48 -18.37 4.15
C ASN A 62 -4.26 -17.70 3.46
N PRO A 63 -3.72 -18.24 2.34
CA PRO A 63 -2.59 -17.66 1.64
C PRO A 63 -2.78 -16.19 1.24
N LEU A 64 -3.99 -15.81 0.83
CA LEU A 64 -4.29 -14.42 0.48
C LEU A 64 -4.19 -13.51 1.71
N ALA A 65 -4.72 -13.94 2.85
CA ALA A 65 -4.61 -13.18 4.10
C ALA A 65 -3.14 -13.01 4.53
N LEU A 66 -2.32 -14.06 4.38
CA LEU A 66 -0.88 -13.97 4.63
C LEU A 66 -0.19 -13.02 3.66
N LEU A 67 -0.56 -13.02 2.37
CA LEU A 67 0.00 -12.09 1.39
C LEU A 67 -0.33 -10.63 1.73
N LEU A 68 -1.58 -10.36 2.11
CA LEU A 68 -2.02 -9.01 2.52
C LEU A 68 -1.26 -8.52 3.76
N ASP A 69 -1.19 -9.35 4.80
CA ASP A 69 -0.55 -9.05 6.08
C ASP A 69 0.97 -8.87 5.90
N SER A 70 1.65 -9.82 5.26
CA SER A 70 3.10 -9.72 5.00
C SER A 70 3.48 -8.52 4.12
N SER A 71 2.60 -8.10 3.21
CA SER A 71 2.81 -6.89 2.40
C SER A 71 2.63 -5.61 3.21
N LEU A 72 1.80 -5.61 4.24
CA LEU A 72 1.61 -4.49 5.17
C LEU A 72 2.79 -4.38 6.15
N GLU A 73 3.22 -5.50 6.72
CA GLU A 73 4.27 -5.58 7.74
C GLU A 73 5.69 -5.49 7.16
N GLY A 74 5.85 -5.61 5.83
CA GLY A 74 7.15 -5.48 5.18
C GLY A 74 7.95 -6.78 5.13
N GLU A 75 7.30 -7.94 5.31
CA GLU A 75 7.94 -9.25 5.32
C GLU A 75 8.22 -9.75 3.88
N PHE A 76 9.17 -9.10 3.21
CA PHE A 76 9.47 -9.37 1.79
C PHE A 76 9.75 -10.85 1.48
N ASP A 77 10.54 -11.53 2.32
CA ASP A 77 10.84 -12.95 2.15
C ASP A 77 9.58 -13.84 2.23
N LEU A 78 8.57 -13.43 2.99
CA LEU A 78 7.29 -14.14 3.07
C LEU A 78 6.45 -13.85 1.83
N VAL A 79 6.35 -12.57 1.42
CA VAL A 79 5.67 -12.15 0.19
C VAL A 79 6.16 -12.95 -1.03
N GLN A 80 7.49 -13.06 -1.20
CA GLN A 80 8.10 -13.78 -2.32
C GLN A 80 7.75 -15.27 -2.36
N ARG A 81 7.43 -15.88 -1.21
CA ARG A 81 7.05 -17.29 -1.12
C ARG A 81 5.55 -17.49 -1.27
N ILE A 82 4.76 -16.74 -0.50
CA ILE A 82 3.32 -16.96 -0.40
C ILE A 82 2.57 -16.56 -1.67
N ILE A 83 3.10 -15.63 -2.46
CA ILE A 83 2.45 -15.19 -3.71
C ILE A 83 2.20 -16.32 -4.70
N TYR A 84 3.03 -17.38 -4.70
CA TYR A 84 2.86 -18.56 -5.55
C TYR A 84 1.83 -19.56 -5.01
N GLU A 85 1.39 -19.41 -3.76
CA GLU A 85 0.32 -20.20 -3.15
C GLU A 85 -1.06 -19.51 -3.27
N VAL A 86 -1.09 -18.24 -3.67
CA VAL A 86 -2.32 -17.47 -3.92
C VAL A 86 -2.74 -17.68 -5.38
N GLU A 87 -4.02 -18.03 -5.59
CA GLU A 87 -4.57 -18.26 -6.94
C GLU A 87 -4.55 -16.98 -7.81
N ASP A 88 -4.98 -15.86 -7.22
CA ASP A 88 -4.87 -14.52 -7.83
C ASP A 88 -4.40 -13.51 -6.76
N PRO A 89 -3.13 -13.07 -6.84
CA PRO A 89 -2.57 -12.06 -5.93
C PRO A 89 -3.20 -10.67 -6.04
N SER A 90 -4.01 -10.41 -7.06
CA SER A 90 -4.75 -9.16 -7.22
C SER A 90 -6.08 -9.15 -6.48
N LEU A 91 -6.49 -10.28 -5.87
CA LEU A 91 -7.72 -10.35 -5.10
C LEU A 91 -7.65 -9.42 -3.88
N PRO A 92 -8.72 -8.65 -3.63
CA PRO A 92 -8.80 -7.79 -2.46
C PRO A 92 -9.34 -8.54 -1.23
N ASN A 93 -9.25 -7.87 -0.07
CA ASN A 93 -10.07 -8.18 1.10
C ASN A 93 -11.50 -7.61 0.96
N ASP A 94 -12.30 -7.73 2.02
CA ASP A 94 -13.70 -7.28 2.05
C ASP A 94 -13.90 -5.76 1.86
N GLU A 95 -12.83 -4.97 2.01
CA GLU A 95 -12.83 -3.51 1.82
C GLU A 95 -12.30 -3.09 0.43
N GLY A 96 -11.94 -4.06 -0.43
CA GLY A 96 -11.34 -3.78 -1.74
C GLY A 96 -9.81 -3.60 -1.70
N ILE A 97 -9.18 -3.75 -0.54
CA ILE A 97 -7.74 -3.52 -0.34
C ILE A 97 -6.95 -4.76 -0.79
N THR A 98 -5.97 -4.55 -1.67
CA THR A 98 -5.06 -5.59 -2.18
C THR A 98 -3.68 -5.55 -1.52
N ALA A 99 -2.85 -6.55 -1.79
CA ALA A 99 -1.47 -6.60 -1.29
C ALA A 99 -0.65 -5.38 -1.74
N LEU A 100 -0.90 -4.89 -2.96
CA LEU A 100 -0.23 -3.71 -3.50
C LEU A 100 -0.66 -2.43 -2.76
N HIS A 101 -1.92 -2.28 -2.38
CA HIS A 101 -2.37 -1.17 -1.54
C HIS A 101 -1.61 -1.14 -0.21
N ASN A 102 -1.57 -2.28 0.49
CA ASN A 102 -0.86 -2.41 1.77
C ASN A 102 0.63 -2.04 1.65
N ALA A 103 1.31 -2.59 0.64
CA ALA A 103 2.73 -2.31 0.40
C ALA A 103 3.00 -0.83 0.10
N VAL A 104 2.12 -0.17 -0.66
CA VAL A 104 2.23 1.26 -0.98
C VAL A 104 2.00 2.12 0.26
N CYS A 105 0.90 1.91 0.98
CA CYS A 105 0.55 2.68 2.18
C CYS A 105 1.62 2.55 3.27
N ALA A 106 2.22 1.36 3.42
CA ALA A 106 3.28 1.13 4.39
C ALA A 106 4.68 1.57 3.90
N GLY A 107 4.81 2.04 2.65
CA GLY A 107 6.07 2.54 2.09
C GLY A 107 7.09 1.46 1.72
N HIS A 108 6.69 0.19 1.63
CA HIS A 108 7.56 -0.95 1.35
C HIS A 108 7.91 -1.04 -0.14
N SER A 109 8.76 -0.13 -0.61
CA SER A 109 9.06 0.07 -2.03
C SER A 109 9.59 -1.18 -2.76
N GLU A 110 10.33 -2.05 -2.08
CA GLU A 110 10.82 -3.30 -2.67
C GLU A 110 9.68 -4.32 -2.88
N ILE A 111 8.71 -4.38 -1.96
CA ILE A 111 7.50 -5.19 -2.11
C ILE A 111 6.65 -4.63 -3.26
N VAL A 112 6.46 -3.31 -3.32
CA VAL A 112 5.73 -2.64 -4.41
C VAL A 112 6.31 -3.04 -5.77
N LYS A 113 7.64 -2.89 -5.95
CA LYS A 113 8.30 -3.27 -7.21
C LYS A 113 8.11 -4.74 -7.53
N PHE A 114 8.27 -5.62 -6.55
CA PHE A 114 8.11 -7.06 -6.75
C PHE A 114 6.68 -7.43 -7.17
N LEU A 115 5.66 -6.93 -6.47
CA LEU A 115 4.26 -7.20 -6.79
C LEU A 115 3.90 -6.71 -8.19
N VAL A 116 4.30 -5.48 -8.55
CA VAL A 116 4.05 -4.92 -9.88
C VAL A 116 4.77 -5.73 -10.97
N GLN A 117 6.03 -6.12 -10.75
CA GLN A 117 6.78 -6.99 -11.68
C GLN A 117 6.21 -8.41 -11.78
N PHE A 118 5.54 -8.90 -10.73
CA PHE A 118 4.81 -10.17 -10.75
C PHE A 118 3.55 -10.09 -11.64
N GLY A 119 3.07 -8.88 -11.95
CA GLY A 119 1.91 -8.66 -12.80
C GLY A 119 0.59 -8.54 -12.04
N VAL A 120 0.61 -8.12 -10.77
CA VAL A 120 -0.63 -7.78 -10.06
C VAL A 120 -1.31 -6.56 -10.69
N ASN A 121 -2.62 -6.43 -10.51
CA ASN A 121 -3.36 -5.28 -11.02
C ASN A 121 -2.92 -3.97 -10.34
N VAL A 122 -2.17 -3.15 -11.08
CA VAL A 122 -1.69 -1.82 -10.65
C VAL A 122 -2.83 -0.82 -10.44
N ASN A 123 -3.99 -1.06 -11.07
CA ASN A 123 -5.17 -0.20 -11.03
C ASN A 123 -6.32 -0.85 -10.24
N ALA A 124 -6.03 -1.80 -9.35
CA ALA A 124 -7.03 -2.32 -8.43
C ALA A 124 -7.63 -1.14 -7.64
N ALA A 125 -8.96 -1.09 -7.56
CA ALA A 125 -9.66 -0.02 -6.86
C ALA A 125 -10.34 -0.60 -5.61
N ASP A 126 -10.20 0.08 -4.48
CA ASP A 126 -10.87 -0.29 -3.25
C ASP A 126 -12.37 0.10 -3.24
N SER A 127 -13.03 -0.05 -2.09
CA SER A 127 -14.45 0.28 -1.93
C SER A 127 -14.83 1.75 -2.20
N ASP A 128 -13.90 2.71 -2.07
CA ASP A 128 -14.11 4.13 -2.42
C ASP A 128 -13.42 4.51 -3.75
N GLY A 129 -12.90 3.53 -4.49
CA GLY A 129 -12.24 3.77 -5.77
C GLY A 129 -10.77 4.19 -5.64
N TRP A 130 -10.18 4.09 -4.45
CA TRP A 130 -8.75 4.35 -4.29
C TRP A 130 -7.95 3.28 -5.00
N THR A 131 -6.99 3.72 -5.80
CA THR A 131 -6.02 2.85 -6.45
C THR A 131 -4.66 2.95 -5.74
N PRO A 132 -3.71 2.03 -6.00
CA PRO A 132 -2.36 2.16 -5.49
C PRO A 132 -1.70 3.52 -5.77
N LEU A 133 -2.04 4.17 -6.89
CA LEU A 133 -1.53 5.51 -7.20
C LEU A 133 -2.13 6.59 -6.26
N HIS A 134 -3.40 6.47 -5.86
CA HIS A 134 -4.00 7.36 -4.85
C HIS A 134 -3.31 7.21 -3.50
N CYS A 135 -3.08 5.97 -3.05
CA CYS A 135 -2.35 5.68 -1.82
C CYS A 135 -0.92 6.25 -1.83
N ALA A 136 -0.20 6.10 -2.95
CA ALA A 136 1.15 6.63 -3.09
C ALA A 136 1.17 8.17 -3.01
N ALA A 137 0.15 8.81 -3.59
CA ALA A 137 0.01 10.26 -3.60
C ALA A 137 -0.35 10.82 -2.22
N SER A 138 -1.25 10.18 -1.46
CA SER A 138 -1.56 10.58 -0.07
C SER A 138 -0.37 10.46 0.88
N CYS A 139 0.58 9.58 0.56
CA CYS A 139 1.85 9.49 1.28
C CYS A 139 2.94 10.44 0.72
N ASN A 140 2.61 11.30 -0.24
CA ASN A 140 3.53 12.17 -0.98
C ASN A 140 4.77 11.44 -1.55
N ASN A 141 4.65 10.14 -1.83
CA ASN A 141 5.77 9.30 -2.25
C ASN A 141 5.98 9.35 -3.77
N VAL A 142 6.61 10.43 -4.23
CA VAL A 142 6.85 10.67 -5.67
C VAL A 142 7.60 9.53 -6.36
N GLN A 143 8.49 8.81 -5.66
CA GLN A 143 9.25 7.71 -6.26
C GLN A 143 8.33 6.52 -6.58
N VAL A 144 7.42 6.18 -5.67
CA VAL A 144 6.41 5.14 -5.90
C VAL A 144 5.39 5.61 -6.93
N CYS A 145 4.90 6.86 -6.86
CA CYS A 145 4.02 7.42 -7.88
C CYS A 145 4.61 7.30 -9.29
N LYS A 146 5.88 7.70 -9.45
CA LYS A 146 6.58 7.59 -10.73
C LYS A 146 6.67 6.16 -11.21
N PHE A 147 7.06 5.23 -10.34
CA PHE A 147 7.15 3.82 -10.69
C PHE A 147 5.80 3.22 -11.10
N LEU A 148 4.71 3.55 -10.40
CA LEU A 148 3.37 3.10 -10.74
C LEU A 148 2.89 3.67 -12.09
N VAL A 149 3.13 4.96 -12.35
CA VAL A 149 2.83 5.60 -13.65
C VAL A 149 3.59 4.92 -14.78
N GLU A 150 4.89 4.66 -14.60
CA GLU A 150 5.71 3.90 -15.57
C GLU A 150 5.27 2.44 -15.75
N SER A 151 4.49 1.91 -14.80
CA SER A 151 3.94 0.55 -14.81
C SER A 151 2.47 0.48 -15.25
N GLY A 152 1.95 1.54 -15.88
CA GLY A 152 0.59 1.57 -16.41
C GLY A 152 -0.50 1.96 -15.41
N ALA A 153 -0.17 2.79 -14.42
CA ALA A 153 -1.19 3.37 -13.55
C ALA A 153 -2.12 4.34 -14.29
N ALA A 154 -3.41 4.26 -14.00
CA ALA A 154 -4.45 5.13 -14.54
C ALA A 154 -4.40 6.50 -13.85
N VAL A 155 -3.77 7.45 -14.52
CA VAL A 155 -3.48 8.80 -13.98
C VAL A 155 -4.75 9.61 -13.69
N PHE A 156 -5.82 9.35 -14.45
CA PHE A 156 -7.12 10.01 -14.32
C PHE A 156 -8.19 9.11 -13.68
N ALA A 157 -7.80 8.00 -13.04
CA ALA A 157 -8.73 7.29 -12.17
C ALA A 157 -9.17 8.23 -11.04
N THR A 158 -10.46 8.20 -10.71
CA THR A 158 -11.04 9.03 -9.67
C THR A 158 -11.71 8.17 -8.60
N THR A 159 -11.67 8.66 -7.36
CA THR A 159 -12.42 8.11 -6.23
C THR A 159 -13.93 8.36 -6.39
N TYR A 160 -14.75 7.48 -5.82
CA TYR A 160 -16.20 7.51 -6.00
C TYR A 160 -16.88 8.61 -5.19
N SER A 161 -16.39 8.87 -3.97
CA SER A 161 -17.01 9.82 -3.05
C SER A 161 -16.86 11.28 -3.46
N ASP A 162 -15.68 11.68 -3.93
CA ASP A 162 -15.32 13.07 -4.20
C ASP A 162 -14.77 13.34 -5.62
N MET A 163 -14.72 12.30 -6.47
CA MET A 163 -14.27 12.40 -7.87
C MET A 163 -12.86 12.98 -8.03
N GLN A 164 -12.00 12.76 -7.05
CA GLN A 164 -10.63 13.25 -7.02
C GLN A 164 -9.67 12.26 -7.67
N THR A 165 -8.68 12.77 -8.39
CA THR A 165 -7.58 11.96 -8.92
C THR A 165 -6.49 11.77 -7.88
N ALA A 166 -5.51 10.90 -8.17
CA ALA A 166 -4.34 10.74 -7.31
C ALA A 166 -3.59 12.07 -7.06
N ALA A 167 -3.52 12.97 -8.05
CA ALA A 167 -2.86 14.27 -7.88
C ALA A 167 -3.49 15.10 -6.76
N ASP A 168 -4.83 15.04 -6.64
CA ASP A 168 -5.62 15.78 -5.66
C ASP A 168 -5.51 15.19 -4.25
N LYS A 169 -5.04 13.95 -4.12
CA LYS A 169 -4.82 13.27 -2.82
C LYS A 169 -3.48 13.63 -2.16
N CYS A 170 -2.62 14.42 -2.79
CA CYS A 170 -1.35 14.84 -2.17
C CYS A 170 -1.59 15.70 -0.92
N GLU A 171 -0.94 15.37 0.19
CA GLU A 171 -1.17 16.03 1.49
C GLU A 171 -0.30 17.29 1.65
N GLU A 172 -0.91 18.48 1.65
CA GLU A 172 -0.20 19.78 1.65
C GLU A 172 0.71 20.03 2.85
N MET A 173 0.36 19.46 4.01
CA MET A 173 1.08 19.69 5.27
C MET A 173 2.23 18.71 5.50
N GLU A 174 2.34 17.67 4.68
CA GLU A 174 3.33 16.61 4.81
C GLU A 174 4.55 16.85 3.92
N GLU A 175 5.69 16.27 4.29
CA GLU A 175 6.91 16.38 3.48
C GLU A 175 6.72 15.77 2.09
N GLY A 176 7.40 16.33 1.09
CA GLY A 176 7.35 15.81 -0.29
C GLY A 176 6.14 16.27 -1.12
N TYR A 177 5.14 16.94 -0.53
CA TYR A 177 3.94 17.45 -1.21
C TYR A 177 4.25 18.10 -2.56
N THR A 178 5.10 19.14 -2.56
CA THR A 178 5.40 19.92 -3.76
C THR A 178 5.96 19.05 -4.88
N GLN A 179 6.82 18.09 -4.56
CA GLN A 179 7.43 17.24 -5.57
C GLN A 179 6.44 16.20 -6.11
N CYS A 180 5.60 15.63 -5.24
CA CYS A 180 4.61 14.63 -5.61
C CYS A 180 3.48 15.23 -6.45
N SER A 181 2.87 16.33 -5.97
CA SER A 181 1.77 17.00 -6.65
C SER A 181 2.20 17.57 -8.00
N GLN A 182 3.35 18.25 -8.08
CA GLN A 182 3.87 18.76 -9.36
C GLN A 182 4.18 17.64 -10.36
N PHE A 183 4.65 16.49 -9.88
CA PHE A 183 4.86 15.35 -10.75
C PHE A 183 3.53 14.86 -11.32
N LEU A 184 2.54 14.57 -10.47
CA LEU A 184 1.26 14.01 -10.91
C LEU A 184 0.45 14.97 -11.78
N TYR A 185 0.30 16.24 -11.38
CA TYR A 185 -0.31 17.26 -12.24
C TYR A 185 0.48 17.46 -13.52
N GLY A 186 1.81 17.44 -13.46
CA GLY A 186 2.67 17.50 -14.64
C GLY A 186 2.46 16.33 -15.60
N VAL A 187 2.18 15.12 -15.10
CA VAL A 187 1.81 13.97 -15.93
C VAL A 187 0.41 14.17 -16.52
N GLN A 188 -0.59 14.60 -15.74
CA GLN A 188 -1.94 14.90 -16.24
C GLN A 188 -1.94 15.96 -17.35
N GLU A 189 -1.16 17.03 -17.18
CA GLU A 189 -1.02 18.11 -18.16
C GLU A 189 -0.27 17.67 -19.42
N LYS A 190 0.66 16.72 -19.34
CA LYS A 190 1.54 16.36 -20.46
C LYS A 190 1.17 15.04 -21.14
N MET A 191 0.38 14.19 -20.50
CA MET A 191 -0.10 12.95 -21.08
C MET A 191 -0.85 13.21 -22.39
N GLY A 192 -0.59 12.42 -23.42
CA GLY A 192 -1.10 12.66 -24.78
C GLY A 192 -0.40 13.80 -25.55
N ILE A 193 0.61 14.46 -24.97
CA ILE A 193 1.44 15.48 -25.64
C ILE A 193 2.92 15.05 -25.61
N MET A 194 3.38 14.60 -24.45
CA MET A 194 4.72 14.03 -24.28
C MET A 194 4.87 12.71 -25.06
N ASN A 195 6.11 12.25 -25.24
CA ASN A 195 6.41 11.00 -25.96
C ASN A 195 5.77 10.94 -27.37
N LYS A 196 5.68 12.09 -28.05
CA LYS A 196 5.01 12.25 -29.36
C LYS A 196 3.51 11.95 -29.32
N GLY A 197 2.86 12.12 -28.17
CA GLY A 197 1.44 11.85 -27.96
C GLY A 197 1.10 10.38 -27.74
N VAL A 198 2.10 9.50 -27.60
CA VAL A 198 1.86 8.06 -27.40
C VAL A 198 1.27 7.79 -26.02
N VAL A 199 0.19 7.02 -26.00
CA VAL A 199 -0.51 6.54 -24.80
C VAL A 199 -0.92 5.07 -25.00
N TYR A 200 -1.21 4.39 -23.90
CA TYR A 200 -1.62 2.99 -23.91
C TYR A 200 -3.00 2.82 -23.30
N ALA A 201 -3.81 1.94 -23.90
CA ALA A 201 -5.07 1.51 -23.32
C ALA A 201 -4.80 0.59 -22.12
N LEU A 202 -5.36 0.93 -20.97
CA LEU A 202 -5.25 0.12 -19.75
C LEU A 202 -6.39 -0.91 -19.63
N TRP A 203 -7.52 -0.64 -20.30
CA TRP A 203 -8.69 -1.51 -20.34
C TRP A 203 -9.23 -1.66 -21.76
N ASP A 204 -10.02 -2.71 -21.94
CA ASP A 204 -10.87 -2.87 -23.12
C ASP A 204 -12.00 -1.84 -23.10
N TYR A 205 -12.30 -1.26 -24.26
CA TYR A 205 -13.45 -0.39 -24.47
C TYR A 205 -14.08 -0.69 -25.84
N GLU A 206 -15.40 -0.80 -25.86
CA GLU A 206 -16.19 -0.99 -27.08
C GLU A 206 -16.88 0.32 -27.42
N ALA A 207 -16.72 0.77 -28.66
CA ALA A 207 -17.26 2.04 -29.13
C ALA A 207 -18.80 2.04 -29.05
N GLN A 208 -19.35 3.11 -28.50
CA GLN A 208 -20.78 3.34 -28.36
C GLN A 208 -21.31 4.26 -29.46
N ASN A 209 -20.47 5.17 -29.96
CA ASN A 209 -20.76 6.09 -31.06
C ASN A 209 -19.87 5.81 -32.29
N GLU A 210 -20.27 6.30 -33.46
CA GLU A 210 -19.56 6.06 -34.74
C GLU A 210 -18.19 6.73 -34.80
N ASP A 211 -17.97 7.76 -34.00
CA ASP A 211 -16.75 8.56 -33.89
C ASP A 211 -15.83 8.12 -32.74
N GLU A 212 -16.16 7.03 -32.05
CA GLU A 212 -15.33 6.46 -30.98
C GLU A 212 -14.48 5.27 -31.46
N LEU A 213 -13.31 5.08 -30.85
CA LEU A 213 -12.45 3.93 -31.10
C LEU A 213 -12.71 2.80 -30.10
N SER A 214 -12.90 1.58 -30.61
CA SER A 214 -12.80 0.38 -29.79
C SER A 214 -11.33 0.02 -29.55
N ILE A 215 -10.94 -0.12 -28.29
CA ILE A 215 -9.56 -0.35 -27.84
C ILE A 215 -9.48 -1.60 -26.97
N LYS A 216 -8.33 -2.28 -27.00
CA LYS A 216 -8.01 -3.42 -26.14
C LYS A 216 -6.91 -3.07 -25.15
N GLY A 217 -6.96 -3.67 -23.96
CA GLY A 217 -5.92 -3.51 -22.95
C GLY A 217 -4.54 -3.84 -23.54
N GLY A 218 -3.62 -2.88 -23.46
CA GLY A 218 -2.28 -2.93 -24.04
C GLY A 218 -2.13 -2.27 -25.42
N ASP A 219 -3.22 -1.82 -26.06
CA ASP A 219 -3.15 -1.12 -27.34
C ASP A 219 -2.35 0.19 -27.22
N CYS A 220 -1.45 0.42 -28.17
CA CYS A 220 -0.67 1.64 -28.28
C CYS A 220 -1.32 2.57 -29.30
N MET A 221 -1.60 3.81 -28.91
CA MET A 221 -2.22 4.82 -29.77
C MET A 221 -1.52 6.18 -29.62
N THR A 222 -1.76 7.07 -30.59
CA THR A 222 -1.21 8.44 -30.55
C THR A 222 -2.35 9.43 -30.40
N VAL A 223 -2.34 10.22 -29.33
CA VAL A 223 -3.29 11.32 -29.13
C VAL A 223 -2.95 12.43 -30.11
N LEU A 224 -3.93 12.81 -30.93
CA LEU A 224 -3.80 13.86 -31.93
C LEU A 224 -4.33 15.19 -31.39
N ARG A 225 -5.45 15.16 -30.66
CA ARG A 225 -6.10 16.33 -30.05
C ARG A 225 -6.70 15.97 -28.71
N ARG A 226 -6.49 16.83 -27.72
CA ARG A 226 -7.02 16.69 -26.35
C ARG A 226 -8.19 17.61 -26.03
N GLU A 227 -8.34 18.67 -26.80
CA GLU A 227 -9.24 19.77 -26.50
C GLU A 227 -10.18 19.98 -27.68
N ASP A 228 -11.44 19.62 -27.46
CA ASP A 228 -12.57 20.40 -27.96
C ASP A 228 -13.15 21.15 -26.75
N GLU A 229 -13.65 22.38 -26.95
CA GLU A 229 -14.16 23.26 -25.87
C GLU A 229 -15.33 22.63 -25.07
N GLU A 230 -15.89 21.53 -25.54
CA GLU A 230 -17.07 20.86 -24.99
C GLU A 230 -16.77 19.48 -24.33
N GLU A 231 -15.67 18.80 -24.67
CA GLU A 231 -15.41 17.41 -24.23
C GLU A 231 -13.98 17.21 -23.68
N ILE A 232 -13.76 17.63 -22.43
CA ILE A 232 -12.45 17.52 -21.77
C ILE A 232 -12.05 16.09 -21.36
N GLU A 233 -12.99 15.15 -21.41
CA GLU A 233 -12.81 13.76 -20.96
C GLU A 233 -12.51 12.77 -22.09
N TRP A 234 -12.69 13.21 -23.33
CA TRP A 234 -12.49 12.41 -24.53
C TRP A 234 -11.39 12.99 -25.38
N TRP A 235 -10.47 12.15 -25.83
CA TRP A 235 -9.34 12.58 -26.66
C TRP A 235 -9.45 11.98 -28.04
N TRP A 236 -9.19 12.78 -29.07
CA TRP A 236 -9.10 12.28 -30.44
C TRP A 236 -7.74 11.61 -30.63
N ALA A 237 -7.74 10.29 -30.79
CA ALA A 237 -6.54 9.49 -30.93
C ALA A 237 -6.53 8.70 -32.24
N GLN A 238 -5.35 8.28 -32.65
CA GLN A 238 -5.11 7.40 -33.78
C GLN A 238 -4.61 6.04 -33.27
N LEU A 239 -5.36 4.99 -33.59
CA LEU A 239 -4.99 3.60 -33.34
C LEU A 239 -4.84 2.87 -34.68
N SER A 240 -3.60 2.51 -35.02
CA SER A 240 -3.23 1.95 -36.32
C SER A 240 -3.63 2.87 -37.49
N ASP A 241 -4.66 2.52 -38.25
CA ASP A 241 -5.19 3.25 -39.41
C ASP A 241 -6.54 3.95 -39.12
N ARG A 242 -7.05 3.84 -37.89
CA ARG A 242 -8.33 4.43 -37.48
C ARG A 242 -8.12 5.60 -36.53
N GLU A 243 -9.00 6.58 -36.61
CA GLU A 243 -9.06 7.72 -35.71
C GLU A 243 -10.44 7.82 -35.08
N GLY A 244 -10.49 8.33 -33.86
CA GLY A 244 -11.73 8.57 -33.13
C GLY A 244 -11.48 8.97 -31.69
N TYR A 245 -12.56 9.23 -30.96
CA TYR A 245 -12.52 9.56 -29.56
C TYR A 245 -12.23 8.33 -28.69
N VAL A 246 -11.41 8.55 -27.66
CA VAL A 246 -11.13 7.58 -26.59
C VAL A 246 -11.27 8.24 -25.22
N PRO A 247 -11.82 7.53 -24.22
CA PRO A 247 -12.00 8.08 -22.89
C PRO A 247 -10.66 8.15 -22.14
N ARG A 248 -10.27 9.35 -21.66
CA ARG A 248 -8.92 9.59 -21.08
C ARG A 248 -8.62 8.79 -19.82
N ASN A 249 -9.65 8.43 -19.05
CA ASN A 249 -9.53 7.70 -17.79
C ASN A 249 -9.15 6.23 -17.99
N LEU A 250 -9.29 5.68 -19.21
CA LEU A 250 -8.88 4.33 -19.54
C LEU A 250 -7.45 4.25 -20.11
N LEU A 251 -6.75 5.37 -20.14
CA LEU A 251 -5.43 5.49 -20.74
C LEU A 251 -4.35 5.57 -19.65
N GLY A 252 -3.14 5.14 -20.00
CA GLY A 252 -1.95 5.25 -19.20
C GLY A 252 -0.77 5.81 -20.01
N VAL A 253 0.23 6.28 -19.27
CA VAL A 253 1.56 6.55 -19.82
C VAL A 253 2.32 5.23 -19.85
N GLY A 254 3.14 5.02 -20.88
CA GLY A 254 4.07 3.88 -20.93
C GLY A 254 5.44 4.30 -21.43
#